data_AF-A0AAD1S208-F1
#
_entry.id   AF-A0AAD1S208-F1
#
_cell.length_a   1.000
_cell.length_b   1.000
_cell.length_c   1.000
_cell.angle_alpha   90.00
_cell.angle_beta   90.00
_cell.angle_gamma   90.00
#
_symmetry.space_group_name_H-M   'P 1'
#
loop_
_entity.id
_entity.type
_entity.pdbx_description
1 polymer ?
#
loop_
_entity_poly.entity_id
_entity_poly.type
_entity_poly.pdbx_seq_one_letter_code
_entity_poly.pdbx_strand_id
1 'polypeptide(L)'
;DRRHQLRKKLMRILCLHKITARAYMSILGSLSSTIGLTRWAQWHIQIPQRFFLTQYKHLNLNQPIHLKSKVKEALKWRLSKPNLTKGFPLGDIPWMVVTTDASQTVSGAHLYQIYLQGKWPVYLRGASSNYLE
;
A
#
# COMPACT_ATOMS: atom_id res chain seq x y z
N ASP A 1 -9.46 -3.11 18.16
CA ASP A 1 -8.52 -2.39 17.29
C ASP A 1 -7.36 -3.29 16.83
N ARG A 2 -7.24 -3.54 15.52
CA ARG A 2 -6.21 -4.41 14.91
C ARG A 2 -4.79 -3.88 15.14
N ARG A 3 -4.61 -2.56 15.24
CA ARG A 3 -3.29 -1.92 15.48
C ARG A 3 -2.77 -2.22 16.88
N HIS A 4 -3.65 -2.18 17.87
CA HIS A 4 -3.30 -2.49 19.24
C HIS A 4 -2.87 -3.96 19.41
N GLN A 5 -3.57 -4.88 18.74
CA GLN A 5 -3.19 -6.30 18.70
C GLN A 5 -1.84 -6.52 18.01
N LEU A 6 -1.61 -5.87 16.86
CA LEU A 6 -0.32 -5.92 16.16
C LEU A 6 0.82 -5.39 17.04
N ARG A 7 0.62 -4.25 17.71
CA ARG A 7 1.61 -3.67 18.63
C ARG A 7 1.98 -4.64 19.75
N LYS A 8 0.98 -5.26 20.40
CA LYS A 8 1.21 -6.28 21.44
C LYS A 8 2.02 -7.48 20.91
N LYS A 9 1.67 -8.00 19.73
CA LYS A 9 2.41 -9.11 19.09
C LYS A 9 3.87 -8.73 18.77
N LEU A 10 4.08 -7.55 18.19
CA LEU A 10 5.41 -7.05 17.84
C LEU A 10 6.29 -6.84 19.08
N MET A 11 5.77 -6.24 20.15
CA MET A 11 6.55 -6.04 21.37
C MET A 11 6.98 -7.38 21.99
N ARG A 12 6.07 -8.35 22.09
CA ARG A 12 6.41 -9.70 22.57
C ARG A 12 7.55 -10.32 21.77
N ILE A 13 7.51 -10.20 20.45
CA ILE A 13 8.48 -10.87 19.58
C ILE A 13 9.82 -10.13 19.52
N LEU A 14 9.83 -8.81 19.69
CA LEU A 14 11.07 -8.06 19.80
C LEU A 14 11.82 -8.33 21.12
N CYS A 15 11.10 -8.68 22.19
CA CYS A 15 11.70 -9.14 23.44
C CYS A 15 12.26 -10.57 23.32
N LEU A 16 11.73 -11.39 22.40
CA LEU A 16 12.17 -12.75 22.19
C LEU A 16 13.38 -12.81 21.25
N HIS A 17 14.40 -13.57 21.65
CA HIS A 17 15.59 -13.77 20.81
C HIS A 17 15.35 -14.81 19.70
N LYS A 18 14.45 -15.77 19.96
CA LYS A 18 14.04 -16.84 19.04
C LYS A 18 12.52 -16.88 18.94
N ILE A 19 12.01 -17.20 17.76
CA ILE A 19 10.57 -17.33 17.52
C ILE A 19 10.28 -18.50 16.60
N THR A 20 9.13 -19.14 16.72
CA THR A 20 8.77 -20.22 15.79
C THR A 20 8.38 -19.65 14.42
N ALA A 21 8.60 -20.43 13.36
CA ALA A 21 8.15 -20.07 12.01
C ALA A 21 6.65 -19.76 11.97
N ARG A 22 5.83 -20.53 12.71
CA ARG A 22 4.39 -20.29 12.89
C ARG A 22 4.10 -18.91 13.47
N ALA A 23 4.78 -18.54 14.56
CA ALA A 23 4.60 -17.22 15.18
C ALA A 23 5.02 -16.10 14.23
N TYR A 24 6.09 -16.30 13.47
CA TYR A 24 6.55 -15.33 12.48
C TYR A 24 5.54 -15.11 11.35
N MET A 25 4.99 -16.18 10.78
CA MET A 25 3.95 -16.07 9.76
C MET A 25 2.70 -15.36 10.28
N SER A 26 2.31 -15.61 11.54
CA SER A 26 1.20 -14.88 12.16
C SER A 26 1.47 -13.37 12.23
N ILE A 27 2.71 -12.95 12.52
CA ILE A 27 3.09 -11.53 12.44
C ILE A 27 3.02 -11.05 11.00
N LEU A 28 3.61 -11.76 10.04
CA LEU A 28 3.63 -11.35 8.64
C LEU A 28 2.20 -11.16 8.09
N GLY A 29 1.27 -12.05 8.42
CA GLY A 29 -0.14 -11.89 8.10
C GLY A 29 -0.75 -10.65 8.76
N SER A 30 -0.45 -10.43 10.04
CA SER A 30 -0.91 -9.23 10.77
C SER A 30 -0.35 -7.94 10.14
N LEU A 31 0.93 -7.92 9.77
CA LEU A 31 1.59 -6.80 9.08
C LEU A 31 0.95 -6.56 7.70
N SER A 32 0.71 -7.63 6.94
CA SER A 32 0.11 -7.56 5.61
C SER A 32 -1.30 -6.98 5.66
N SER A 33 -2.11 -7.39 6.63
CA SER A 33 -3.47 -6.86 6.85
C SER A 33 -3.51 -5.37 7.21
N THR A 34 -2.37 -4.77 7.57
CA THR A 34 -2.23 -3.37 7.98
C THR A 34 -1.34 -2.57 7.03
N ILE A 35 -1.10 -3.08 5.80
CA ILE A 35 -0.32 -2.35 4.80
C ILE A 35 -1.01 -1.04 4.40
N GLY A 36 -2.32 -1.08 4.14
CA GLY A 36 -3.09 0.11 3.76
C GLY A 36 -3.24 1.17 4.87
N LEU A 37 -2.91 0.83 6.12
CA LEU A 37 -3.08 1.71 7.29
C LEU A 37 -1.82 2.50 7.66
N THR A 38 -0.72 2.33 6.93
CA THR A 38 0.55 2.97 7.26
C THR A 38 1.28 3.31 5.98
N ARG A 39 1.54 4.60 5.76
CA ARG A 39 2.38 5.04 4.65
C ARG A 39 3.75 4.35 4.76
N TRP A 40 4.30 3.86 3.64
CA TRP A 40 5.59 3.13 3.59
C TRP A 40 5.58 1.72 4.22
N ALA A 41 4.43 1.25 4.71
CA ALA A 41 4.25 -0.11 5.21
C ALA A 41 4.83 -1.21 4.31
N GLN A 42 4.58 -1.08 3.02
CA GLN A 42 4.94 -2.04 1.99
C GLN A 42 6.45 -2.15 1.81
N TRP A 43 7.21 -1.07 2.04
CA TRP A 43 8.66 -1.11 1.98
C TRP A 43 9.24 -1.82 3.20
N HIS A 44 8.72 -1.50 4.39
CA HIS A 44 9.21 -2.09 5.63
C HIS A 44 8.79 -3.54 5.84
N ILE A 45 7.73 -4.04 5.19
CA ILE A 45 7.34 -5.46 5.25
C ILE A 45 8.22 -6.36 4.37
N GLN A 46 8.87 -5.81 3.33
CA GLN A 46 9.73 -6.60 2.45
C GLN A 46 10.93 -7.19 3.19
N ILE A 47 11.52 -6.45 4.14
CA ILE A 47 12.68 -6.91 4.93
C ILE A 47 12.34 -8.20 5.71
N PRO A 48 11.30 -8.23 6.57
CA PRO A 48 10.92 -9.45 7.27
C PRO A 48 10.42 -10.56 6.32
N GLN A 49 9.69 -10.21 5.25
CA GLN A 49 9.24 -11.21 4.28
C GLN A 49 10.40 -11.91 3.56
N ARG A 50 11.34 -11.14 3.00
CA ARG A 50 12.53 -11.68 2.33
C ARG A 50 13.35 -12.52 3.29
N PHE A 51 13.57 -12.04 4.52
CA PHE A 51 14.26 -12.83 5.54
C PHE A 51 13.59 -14.19 5.75
N PHE A 52 12.27 -14.23 5.93
CA PHE A 52 11.56 -15.49 6.11
C PHE A 52 11.66 -16.40 4.89
N LEU A 53 11.49 -15.88 3.69
CA LEU A 53 11.60 -16.67 2.45
C LEU A 53 12.97 -17.32 2.28
N THR A 54 14.06 -16.66 2.72
CA THR A 54 15.40 -17.28 2.69
C THR A 54 15.55 -18.45 3.65
N GLN A 55 14.74 -18.50 4.71
CA GLN A 55 14.79 -19.58 5.71
C GLN A 55 13.71 -20.64 5.45
N TYR A 56 12.60 -20.27 4.83
CA TYR A 56 11.37 -21.08 4.75
C TYR A 56 11.55 -22.42 4.03
N LYS A 57 12.44 -22.50 3.03
CA LYS A 57 12.64 -23.72 2.22
C LYS A 57 13.02 -24.96 3.05
N HIS A 58 13.52 -24.79 4.26
CA HIS A 58 14.01 -25.88 5.12
C HIS A 58 13.43 -25.84 6.54
N LEU A 59 12.41 -25.02 6.81
CA LEU A 59 11.91 -24.81 8.16
C LEU A 59 10.69 -25.67 8.46
N ASN A 60 10.74 -26.41 9.58
CA ASN A 60 9.53 -26.90 10.22
C ASN A 60 8.81 -25.74 10.92
N LEU A 61 7.47 -25.75 10.94
CA LEU A 61 6.63 -24.69 11.52
C LEU A 61 6.94 -24.39 13.00
N ASN A 62 7.36 -25.41 13.73
CA ASN A 62 7.70 -25.31 15.15
C ASN A 62 9.18 -25.00 15.40
N GLN A 63 9.99 -24.96 14.35
CA GLN A 63 11.42 -24.69 14.46
C GLN A 63 11.65 -23.23 14.86
N PRO A 64 12.49 -22.96 15.86
CA PRO A 64 12.87 -21.61 16.25
C PRO A 64 13.78 -20.98 15.19
N ILE A 65 13.48 -19.72 14.86
CA ILE A 65 14.22 -18.85 13.96
C ILE A 65 14.81 -17.71 14.79
N HIS A 66 16.09 -17.43 14.59
CA HIS A 66 16.76 -16.27 15.18
C HIS A 66 16.51 -15.02 14.35
N LEU A 67 15.99 -13.98 14.98
CA LEU A 67 15.75 -12.70 14.32
C LEU A 67 17.05 -11.92 14.14
N LYS A 68 17.46 -11.69 12.88
CA LYS A 68 18.57 -10.78 12.54
C LYS A 68 18.28 -9.34 12.98
N SER A 69 19.32 -8.56 13.31
CA SER A 69 19.16 -7.16 13.74
C SER A 69 18.34 -6.31 12.76
N LYS A 70 18.65 -6.41 11.45
CA LYS A 70 17.91 -5.71 10.38
C LYS A 70 16.40 -6.00 10.40
N VAL A 71 16.01 -7.23 10.73
CA VAL A 71 14.60 -7.62 10.83
C VAL A 71 13.98 -6.97 12.08
N LYS A 72 14.68 -6.99 13.22
CA LYS A 72 14.23 -6.33 14.45
C LYS A 72 14.08 -4.82 14.25
N GLU A 73 15.00 -4.17 13.54
CA GLU A 73 14.92 -2.75 13.18
C GLU A 73 13.68 -2.46 12.32
N ALA A 74 13.43 -3.25 11.27
CA ALA A 74 12.25 -3.10 10.44
C ALA A 74 10.94 -3.28 11.23
N LEU A 75 10.91 -4.24 12.17
CA LEU A 75 9.76 -4.45 13.06
C LEU A 75 9.61 -3.32 14.11
N LYS A 76 10.72 -2.78 14.64
CA LYS A 76 10.72 -1.62 15.55
C LYS A 76 10.22 -0.36 14.88
N TRP A 77 10.53 -0.15 13.60
CA TRP A 77 10.00 0.97 12.83
C TRP A 77 8.46 1.04 12.88
N ARG A 78 7.79 -0.12 12.84
CA ARG A 78 6.31 -0.22 12.98
C ARG A 78 5.79 0.10 14.38
N LEU A 79 6.63 0.06 15.42
CA LEU A 79 6.23 0.44 16.78
C LEU A 79 6.29 1.94 17.03
N SER A 80 7.00 2.68 16.18
CA SER A 80 7.12 4.12 16.28
C SER A 80 5.73 4.76 16.16
N LYS A 81 5.36 5.56 17.17
CA LYS A 81 4.07 6.27 17.25
C LYS A 81 3.71 7.00 15.95
N PRO A 82 4.59 7.80 15.31
CA PRO A 82 4.28 8.46 14.04
C PRO A 82 3.89 7.50 12.92
N ASN A 83 4.45 6.28 12.88
CA ASN A 83 4.17 5.31 11.82
C ASN A 83 2.87 4.54 12.09
N LEU A 84 2.37 4.53 13.32
CA LEU A 84 1.08 3.92 13.68
C LEU A 84 -0.10 4.86 13.47
N THR A 85 0.14 6.18 13.50
CA THR A 85 -0.92 7.20 13.45
C THR A 85 -0.96 7.99 12.14
N LYS A 86 0.15 8.15 11.40
CA LYS A 86 0.19 8.94 10.14
C LYS A 86 -0.36 8.22 8.90
N GLY A 87 -0.86 7.01 9.03
CA GLY A 87 -1.47 6.26 7.92
C GLY A 87 -2.97 6.11 8.03
N PHE A 88 -3.65 7.04 8.70
CA PHE A 88 -5.06 7.22 8.39
C PHE A 88 -5.16 7.35 6.86
N PRO A 89 -6.05 6.61 6.17
CA PRO A 89 -6.37 6.98 4.82
C PRO A 89 -6.69 8.47 4.89
N LEU A 90 -5.98 9.29 4.10
CA LEU A 90 -6.55 10.55 3.65
C LEU A 90 -7.96 10.14 3.24
N GLY A 91 -8.99 10.60 3.97
CA GLY A 91 -10.35 10.04 3.90
C GLY A 91 -10.77 9.87 2.44
N ASP A 92 -11.66 8.90 2.17
CA ASP A 92 -12.08 8.48 0.82
C ASP A 92 -11.64 9.47 -0.24
N ILE A 93 -10.57 9.15 -0.98
CA ILE A 93 -10.14 9.99 -2.10
C ILE A 93 -11.41 10.17 -2.92
N PRO A 94 -11.97 11.39 -3.01
CA PRO A 94 -13.24 11.56 -3.70
C PRO A 94 -12.95 11.24 -5.15
N TRP A 95 -13.32 10.04 -5.58
CA TRP A 95 -13.16 9.64 -6.96
C TRP A 95 -14.00 10.59 -7.78
N MET A 96 -13.32 11.38 -8.58
CA MET A 96 -13.94 12.35 -9.46
C MET A 96 -14.10 11.68 -10.81
N VAL A 97 -15.35 11.38 -11.18
CA VAL A 97 -15.66 10.84 -12.51
C VAL A 97 -15.83 12.00 -13.47
N VAL A 98 -14.85 12.18 -14.35
CA VAL A 98 -14.94 13.11 -15.49
C VAL A 98 -15.27 12.27 -16.72
N THR A 99 -16.36 12.62 -17.41
CA THR A 99 -16.72 12.03 -18.71
C THR A 99 -16.29 12.99 -19.80
N THR A 100 -15.41 12.55 -20.70
CA THR A 100 -14.99 13.33 -21.86
C THR A 100 -15.54 12.68 -23.12
N ASP A 101 -15.96 13.50 -24.07
CA ASP A 101 -16.37 13.05 -25.40
C ASP A 101 -15.84 14.04 -26.44
N ALA A 102 -15.40 13.54 -27.59
CA ALA A 102 -14.80 14.34 -28.64
C ALA A 102 -15.28 13.88 -30.02
N SER A 103 -15.41 14.87 -30.91
CA SER A 103 -15.71 14.68 -32.32
C SER A 103 -14.69 15.44 -33.16
N GLN A 104 -14.73 15.26 -34.48
CA GLN A 104 -13.84 15.96 -35.42
C GLN A 104 -13.99 17.50 -35.41
N THR A 105 -15.03 18.04 -34.76
CA THR A 105 -15.31 19.49 -34.76
C THR A 105 -15.46 20.10 -33.37
N VAL A 106 -15.78 19.29 -32.36
CA VAL A 106 -16.15 19.74 -31.01
C VAL A 106 -15.57 18.79 -29.97
N SER A 107 -15.15 19.31 -28.82
CA SER A 107 -14.83 18.56 -27.60
C SER A 107 -15.77 18.93 -26.46
N GLY A 108 -16.03 17.98 -25.59
CA GLY A 108 -16.87 18.12 -24.41
C GLY A 108 -16.29 17.40 -23.20
N ALA A 109 -16.47 17.98 -22.02
CA ALA A 109 -16.20 17.34 -20.75
C ALA A 109 -17.35 17.62 -19.78
N HIS A 110 -17.71 16.60 -19.02
CA HIS A 110 -18.78 16.63 -18.03
C HIS A 110 -18.27 16.12 -16.68
N LEU A 111 -18.52 16.92 -15.64
CA LEU A 111 -18.20 16.60 -14.26
C LEU A 111 -19.31 17.11 -13.34
N TYR A 112 -20.13 16.20 -12.81
CA TYR A 112 -21.28 16.53 -11.95
C TYR A 112 -22.29 17.50 -12.59
N GLN A 113 -22.24 18.79 -12.24
CA GLN A 113 -23.07 19.87 -12.80
C GLN A 113 -22.27 20.85 -13.66
N ILE A 114 -20.97 20.59 -13.83
CA ILE A 114 -20.06 21.41 -14.63
C ILE A 114 -19.96 20.75 -16.01
N TYR A 115 -20.27 21.54 -17.04
CA TYR A 115 -20.05 21.18 -18.43
C TYR A 115 -19.05 22.15 -19.04
N LEU A 116 -18.10 21.61 -19.80
CA LEU A 116 -17.16 22.38 -20.61
C LEU A 116 -17.29 21.89 -22.05
N GLN A 117 -17.48 22.82 -22.98
CA GLN A 117 -17.56 22.53 -24.40
C GLN A 117 -16.66 23.47 -25.18
N GLY A 118 -15.92 22.93 -26.15
CA GLY A 118 -15.01 23.69 -27.01
C GLY A 118 -15.17 23.26 -28.46
N LYS A 119 -14.89 24.19 -29.39
CA LYS A 119 -14.70 23.84 -30.80
C LYS A 119 -13.22 23.74 -31.09
N TRP A 120 -12.83 22.77 -31.91
CA TRP A 120 -11.45 22.72 -32.38
C TRP A 120 -11.13 23.97 -33.21
N PRO A 121 -9.90 24.50 -33.10
CA PRO A 121 -9.38 25.48 -34.04
C PRO A 121 -9.53 25.00 -35.48
N VAL A 122 -9.80 25.92 -36.42
CA VAL A 122 -10.14 25.57 -37.82
C VAL A 122 -9.07 24.71 -38.48
N TYR A 123 -7.79 24.95 -38.17
CA TYR A 123 -6.67 24.19 -38.71
C TYR A 123 -6.55 22.74 -38.19
N LEU A 124 -7.29 22.38 -37.14
CA LEU A 124 -7.33 21.02 -36.57
C LEU A 124 -8.58 20.23 -37.00
N ARG A 125 -9.57 20.88 -37.60
CA ARG A 125 -10.81 20.23 -38.04
C ARG A 125 -10.49 19.35 -39.25
N GLY A 126 -10.61 18.04 -39.08
CA GLY A 126 -10.25 17.04 -40.10
C GLY A 126 -9.00 16.21 -39.77
N ALA A 127 -8.31 16.49 -38.65
CA ALA A 127 -7.35 15.55 -38.09
C ALA A 127 -8.06 14.28 -37.60
N SER A 128 -7.31 13.17 -37.50
CA SER A 128 -7.86 11.91 -36.98
C SER A 128 -8.35 12.08 -35.53
N SER A 129 -9.41 11.37 -35.13
CA SER A 129 -9.98 11.50 -33.78
C SER A 129 -8.94 11.22 -32.68
N ASN A 130 -8.05 10.24 -32.90
CA ASN A 130 -6.96 9.92 -31.96
C ASN A 130 -5.94 11.06 -31.75
N TYR A 131 -5.87 12.04 -32.67
CA TYR A 131 -5.01 13.22 -32.53
C TYR A 131 -5.73 14.38 -31.82
N LEU A 132 -7.07 14.35 -31.81
CA LEU A 132 -7.92 15.37 -31.20
C LEU A 132 -8.33 15.00 -29.76
N GLU A 133 -8.37 13.72 -29.41
CA GLU A 133 -8.55 13.20 -28.04
C GLU A 133 -7.29 13.35 -27.17
#